data_AF-A0A9E4EQD7-F1
#
_entry.id   AF-A0A9E4EQD7-F1
#
_cell.length_a   1.000
_cell.length_b   1.000
_cell.length_c   1.000
_cell.angle_alpha   90.00
_cell.angle_beta   90.00
_cell.angle_gamma   90.00
#
_symmetry.space_group_name_H-M   'P 1'
#
loop_
_entity.id
_entity.type
_entity.pdbx_description
1 polymer ?
#
loop_
_entity_poly.entity_id
_entity_poly.type
_entity_poly.pdbx_seq_one_letter_code
_entity_poly.pdbx_strand_id
1 'polypeptide(L)' 'MLAYHLEWHLRRRLAPVLFQDDDRAAAAAERASPIQEASVSPKAQRKSDPNRTENGYPVHSLDTLMGDLATL' A
#
# COMPACT_ATOMS: atom_id res chain seq x y z
N MET A 1 -2.63 -12.50 19.21
CA MET A 1 -2.82 -13.25 17.94
C MET A 1 -3.95 -12.68 17.06
N LEU A 2 -5.06 -12.16 17.60
CA LEU A 2 -6.15 -11.58 16.77
C LEU A 2 -5.80 -10.22 16.14
N ALA A 3 -5.14 -9.34 16.91
CA ALA A 3 -4.77 -7.99 16.44
C ALA A 3 -3.95 -8.04 15.14
N TYR A 4 -2.98 -8.95 15.05
CA TYR A 4 -2.16 -9.13 13.85
C TYR A 4 -2.98 -9.59 12.63
N HIS A 5 -3.96 -10.47 12.84
CA HIS A 5 -4.84 -10.93 11.76
C HIS A 5 -5.71 -9.79 11.22
N LEU A 6 -6.25 -8.96 12.12
CA LEU A 6 -7.02 -7.78 11.75
C LEU A 6 -6.14 -6.76 11.03
N GLU A 7 -4.95 -6.49 11.55
CA GLU A 7 -4.00 -5.56 10.94
C GLU A 7 -3.64 -5.99 9.51
N TRP A 8 -3.36 -7.28 9.31
CA TRP A 8 -3.10 -7.82 7.98
C TRP A 8 -4.30 -7.64 7.02
N HIS A 9 -5.51 -7.89 7.51
CA HIS A 9 -6.73 -7.70 6.73
C HIS A 9 -6.99 -6.23 6.39
N LEU A 10 -6.80 -5.33 7.36
CA LEU A 10 -6.95 -3.89 7.19
C LEU A 10 -5.94 -3.36 6.19
N ARG A 11 -4.67 -3.75 6.30
CA ARG A 11 -3.62 -3.40 5.34
C ARG A 11 -3.98 -3.78 3.91
N ARG A 12 -4.53 -4.98 3.67
CA ARG A 12 -4.99 -5.38 2.33
C ARG A 12 -6.19 -4.58 1.84
N ARG A 13 -7.17 -4.29 2.70
CA ARG A 13 -8.38 -3.55 2.32
C ARG A 13 -8.12 -2.07 2.07
N LEU A 14 -7.18 -1.48 2.81
CA LEU A 14 -6.83 -0.06 2.77
C LEU A 14 -5.58 0.20 1.92
N ALA A 15 -5.00 -0.81 1.27
CA ALA A 15 -3.80 -0.69 0.45
C ALA A 15 -3.81 0.47 -0.58
N PRO A 16 -4.95 0.87 -1.18
CA PRO A 16 -4.99 2.03 -2.09
C PRO A 16 -4.66 3.37 -1.42
N VAL A 17 -4.93 3.54 -0.12
CA VAL A 17 -4.67 4.78 0.65
C VAL A 17 -3.40 4.70 1.51
N LEU A 18 -2.85 3.50 1.65
CA LEU A 18 -1.63 3.27 2.42
C LEU A 18 -0.37 3.36 1.55
N PHE A 19 0.76 3.64 2.21
CA PHE A 19 2.11 3.51 1.64
C PHE A 19 2.49 2.04 1.49
N GLN A 20 1.73 1.30 0.69
CA GLN A 20 1.92 -0.11 0.39
C GLN A 20 1.63 -0.37 -1.08
N ASP A 21 2.34 -1.32 -1.67
CA ASP A 21 2.04 -1.77 -3.02
C ASP A 21 0.76 -2.62 -3.03
N ASP A 22 -0.29 -2.07 -3.65
CA ASP A 22 -1.60 -2.69 -3.81
C ASP A 22 -1.74 -3.46 -5.14
N ASP A 23 -0.76 -3.37 -6.05
CA ASP A 23 -0.78 -4.01 -7.37
C ASP A 23 0.40 -4.97 -7.56
N ARG A 24 0.44 -5.99 -6.70
CA ARG A 24 1.46 -7.05 -6.77
C ARG A 24 1.40 -7.85 -8.07
N ALA A 25 0.26 -7.87 -8.75
CA ALA A 25 0.10 -8.56 -10.03
C ALA A 25 0.84 -7.80 -11.14
N ALA A 26 0.68 -6.48 -11.22
CA ALA A 26 1.47 -5.65 -12.13
C ALA A 26 2.96 -5.76 -11.84
N ALA A 27 3.37 -5.70 -10.57
CA ALA A 27 4.76 -5.89 -10.17
C ALA A 27 5.33 -7.28 -10.51
N ALA A 28 4.48 -8.32 -10.54
CA ALA A 28 4.88 -9.66 -10.97
C ALA A 28 4.95 -9.79 -12.49
N ALA A 29 4.06 -9.13 -13.23
CA ALA A 29 4.05 -9.12 -14.69
C ALA A 29 5.30 -8.41 -15.27
N GLU A 30 5.83 -7.41 -14.57
CA GLU A 30 7.07 -6.73 -14.96
C GLU A 30 8.34 -7.53 -14.64
N ARG A 31 8.25 -8.56 -13.79
CA ARG A 31 9.40 -9.41 -13.47
C ARG A 31 9.66 -10.40 -14.60
N ALA A 32 10.86 -10.32 -15.17
CA ALA A 32 11.30 -11.23 -16.24
C ALA A 32 11.66 -12.63 -15.70
N SER A 33 11.89 -12.77 -14.40
CA SER A 33 12.16 -14.07 -13.77
C SER A 33 11.54 -14.17 -12.36
N PRO A 34 11.02 -15.34 -11.95
CA PRO A 34 10.46 -15.55 -10.62
C PRO A 34 11.44 -15.34 -9.46
N ILE A 35 12.75 -15.44 -9.73
CA ILE A 35 13.83 -15.34 -8.74
C ILE A 35 14.39 -13.91 -8.68
N GLN A 36 13.95 -13.00 -9.58
CA GLN A 36 14.34 -11.59 -9.50
C GLN A 36 13.76 -10.93 -8.25
N GLU A 37 14.50 -9.94 -7.75
CA GLU A 37 14.09 -9.10 -6.63
C GLU A 37 12.70 -8.50 -6.87
N ALA A 38 11.91 -8.41 -5.80
CA ALA A 38 10.55 -7.88 -5.89
C ALA A 38 10.60 -6.38 -6.23
N SER A 39 10.14 -6.02 -7.42
CA SER A 39 9.92 -4.63 -7.81
C SER A 39 8.62 -4.10 -7.22
N VAL A 40 8.56 -2.78 -7.00
CA VAL A 40 7.33 -2.05 -6.67
C VAL A 40 6.56 -1.73 -7.96
N SER A 41 5.24 -1.90 -7.94
CA SER A 41 4.39 -1.63 -9.09
C SER A 41 4.47 -0.17 -9.55
N PRO A 42 4.19 0.13 -10.83
CA PRO A 42 4.11 1.51 -11.32
C PRO A 42 3.08 2.35 -10.56
N LYS A 43 2.04 1.73 -10.00
CA LYS A 43 1.04 2.39 -9.17
C LYS A 43 1.63 2.80 -7.82
N ALA A 44 2.37 1.90 -7.18
CA ALA A 44 3.11 2.20 -5.96
C ALA A 44 4.15 3.30 -6.16
N GLN A 45 4.89 3.28 -7.27
CA GLN A 45 5.85 4.34 -7.60
C GLN A 45 5.16 5.71 -7.79
N ARG A 46 4.04 5.75 -8.52
CA ARG A 46 3.28 6.99 -8.77
C ARG A 46 2.72 7.64 -7.52
N LYS A 47 2.40 6.87 -6.47
CA LYS A 47 1.94 7.42 -5.18
C LYS A 47 3.08 7.68 -4.19
N SER A 48 4.28 7.12 -4.43
CA SER A 48 5.45 7.30 -3.56
C SER A 48 6.11 8.68 -3.72
N ASP A 49 6.24 9.17 -4.96
CA ASP A 49 6.95 10.41 -5.27
C ASP A 49 6.19 11.67 -4.82
N PRO A 50 4.90 11.86 -5.17
CA PRO A 50 4.11 12.97 -4.64
C PRO A 50 3.62 12.73 -3.20
N ASN A 51 3.83 11.53 -2.64
CA ASN A 51 3.21 11.04 -1.40
C ASN A 51 1.68 11.25 -1.39
N ARG A 52 1.05 11.11 -2.56
CA ARG A 52 -0.38 11.33 -2.80
C ARG A 52 -0.98 10.16 -3.57
N THR A 53 -2.18 9.78 -3.16
CA THR A 53 -3.01 8.79 -3.84
C THR A 53 -3.53 9.34 -5.18
N GLU A 54 -4.01 8.46 -6.06
CA GLU A 54 -4.59 8.85 -7.37
C GLU A 54 -5.74 9.86 -7.25
N ASN A 55 -6.44 9.86 -6.11
CA ASN A 55 -7.53 10.79 -5.81
C ASN A 55 -7.05 12.11 -5.16
N GLY A 56 -5.74 12.31 -5.03
CA GLY A 56 -5.16 13.54 -4.46
C GLY A 56 -5.09 13.59 -2.93
N TYR A 57 -5.52 12.54 -2.21
CA TYR A 57 -5.35 12.46 -0.76
C TYR A 57 -3.89 12.13 -0.39
N PRO A 58 -3.38 12.64 0.75
CA PRO A 58 -2.08 12.22 1.27
C PRO A 58 -2.05 10.69 1.47
N VAL A 59 -0.90 10.08 1.24
CA VAL A 59 -0.67 8.67 1.52
C VAL A 59 -0.33 8.51 3.00
N HIS A 60 -0.92 7.52 3.66
CA HIS A 60 -0.74 7.29 5.10
C HIS A 60 0.02 5.99 5.39
N SER A 61 0.68 5.91 6.56
CA SER A 61 0.95 4.61 7.18
C SER A 61 -0.33 4.12 7.87
N LEU A 62 -0.39 2.83 8.23
CA LEU A 62 -1.58 2.34 8.94
C LEU A 62 -1.77 3.08 10.26
N ASP A 63 -0.68 3.33 11.00
CA ASP A 63 -0.74 4.00 12.29
C ASP A 63 -1.22 5.45 12.18
N THR A 64 -0.74 6.19 11.16
CA THR A 64 -1.20 7.58 10.96
C THR A 64 -2.65 7.61 10.51
N LEU A 65 -3.07 6.70 9.64
CA LEU A 65 -4.48 6.57 9.23
C LEU A 65 -5.39 6.26 10.42
N MET A 66 -4.99 5.33 11.30
CA MET A 66 -5.77 4.99 12.49
C MET A 66 -5.82 6.17 13.48
N GLY A 67 -4.73 6.94 13.60
CA GLY A 67 -4.71 8.19 14.37
C GLY A 67 -5.71 9.21 13.85
N ASP A 68 -5.73 9.45 12.54
CA ASP A 68 -6.66 10.39 11.90
C ASP A 68 -8.12 9.94 12.09
N LEU A 69 -8.41 8.65 11.85
CA LEU A 69 -9.74 8.07 12.03
C LEU A 69 -10.23 8.07 13.48
N ALA A 70 -9.32 8.01 14.47
CA ALA A 70 -9.66 8.08 15.88
C ALA A 70 -10.11 9.48 16.34
N THR A 71 -9.87 10.51 15.52
CA THR A 71 -10.24 11.90 15.80
C THR A 71 -11.53 12.35 15.11
N LEU A 72 -12.17 11.45 14.35
CA LEU A 72 -13.49 11.62 13.75
C LEU A 72 -14.58 11.03 14.65
#